data_AF-A0A5D2RLC8-F1
#
_entry.id   AF-A0A5D2RLC8-F1
#
_cell.length_a   1.000
_cell.length_b   1.000
_cell.length_c   1.000
_cell.angle_alpha   90.00
_cell.angle_beta   90.00
_cell.angle_gamma   90.00
#
_symmetry.space_group_name_H-M   'P 1'
#
loop_
_entity.id
_entity.type
_entity.pdbx_description
1 polymer ?
#
loop_
_entity_poly.entity_id
_entity_poly.type
_entity_poly.pdbx_seq_one_letter_code
_entity_poly.pdbx_strand_id
1 'polypeptide(L)'
;MPIGETVESSIDSIPFQVLSWKPRAYYFPDFATAEQCEHIIGMAKLNLKPSTLALRKGETEESTKGTRTSSGTFISASEDESRTLDLIEKKIAKVTSIPQSHGEAFNVLRYEIGQKYDSHYDAFNPSEYGPQSSQRVASFLLYLCDVEEGGETMFPFENGMSVEGYDYRQCVGLKVKPRRGDGLLFYSLFLNGTIDPTSLHGSCPVIKGEKWVATKWMRDQQQFD
;
A
#
# COMPACT_ATOMS: atom_id res chain seq x y z
N MET A 1 19.33 8.59 -18.72
CA MET A 1 19.70 9.31 -17.48
C MET A 1 20.58 10.48 -17.89
N PRO A 2 20.24 11.73 -17.58
CA PRO A 2 21.17 12.84 -17.76
C PRO A 2 22.44 12.56 -16.95
N ILE A 3 23.57 13.01 -17.49
CA ILE A 3 24.88 13.01 -16.82
C ILE A 3 24.70 13.74 -15.47
N GLY A 4 25.19 13.12 -14.40
CA GLY A 4 24.96 13.56 -13.03
C GLY A 4 25.48 14.96 -12.75
N GLU A 5 24.56 15.92 -12.68
CA GLU A 5 24.68 17.09 -11.82
C GLU A 5 23.98 16.75 -10.50
N THR A 6 24.66 16.06 -9.60
CA THR A 6 24.17 15.92 -8.22
C THR A 6 24.66 17.13 -7.43
N VAL A 7 23.76 17.94 -6.88
CA VAL A 7 23.39 17.84 -5.45
C VAL A 7 21.99 18.44 -5.28
N GLU A 8 21.08 17.74 -4.62
CA GLU A 8 19.99 18.44 -3.95
C GLU A 8 20.61 19.45 -2.98
N SER A 9 20.17 20.71 -3.01
CA SER A 9 20.80 21.80 -2.26
C SER A 9 20.66 21.67 -0.73
N SER A 10 19.90 20.68 -0.26
CA SER A 10 19.65 20.37 1.14
C SER A 10 19.72 18.86 1.40
N ILE A 11 20.10 18.51 2.62
CA ILE A 11 20.01 17.13 3.11
C ILE A 11 18.56 16.85 3.50
N ASP A 12 17.95 15.85 2.86
CA ASP A 12 16.68 15.28 3.29
C ASP A 12 16.93 14.00 4.11
N SER A 13 16.45 13.97 5.36
CA SER A 13 16.51 12.78 6.21
C SER A 13 15.13 12.14 6.30
N ILE A 14 15.05 10.84 6.03
CA ILE A 14 13.83 10.05 6.17
C ILE A 14 14.14 8.88 7.11
N PRO A 15 13.79 8.96 8.40
CA PRO A 15 14.03 7.88 9.35
C PRO A 15 13.17 6.66 9.00
N PHE A 16 13.70 5.47 9.26
CA PHE A 16 12.96 4.23 9.09
C PHE A 16 13.39 3.16 10.11
N GLN A 17 12.51 2.20 10.31
CA GLN A 17 12.75 0.99 11.10
C GLN A 17 12.53 -0.23 10.21
N VAL A 18 13.46 -1.20 10.26
CA VAL A 18 13.24 -2.51 9.66
C VAL A 18 12.24 -3.27 10.52
N LEU A 19 11.10 -3.66 9.94
CA LEU A 19 10.10 -4.48 10.62
C LEU A 19 10.34 -5.97 10.35
N SER A 20 10.70 -6.31 9.12
CA SER A 20 10.93 -7.69 8.71
C SER A 20 11.86 -7.78 7.50
N TRP A 21 12.51 -8.93 7.37
CA TRP A 21 13.27 -9.32 6.18
C TRP A 21 12.49 -10.30 5.28
N LYS A 22 11.39 -10.88 5.78
CA LYS A 22 10.51 -11.82 5.08
C LYS A 22 9.05 -11.58 5.50
N PRO A 23 8.27 -10.74 4.81
CA PRO A 23 8.68 -10.00 3.63
C PRO A 23 9.63 -8.88 4.03
N ARG A 24 10.37 -8.32 3.07
CA ARG A 24 11.11 -7.06 3.34
C ARG A 24 10.09 -5.98 3.63
N ALA A 25 10.03 -5.53 4.89
CA ALA A 25 9.07 -4.54 5.37
C ALA A 25 9.76 -3.50 6.24
N TYR A 26 9.45 -2.23 5.99
CA TYR A 26 10.04 -1.07 6.64
C TYR A 26 8.95 -0.10 7.07
N TYR A 27 9.11 0.46 8.26
CA TYR A 27 8.22 1.46 8.83
C TYR A 27 8.88 2.84 8.83
N PHE A 28 8.13 3.85 8.46
CA PHE A 28 8.58 5.23 8.32
C PHE A 28 7.75 6.12 9.22
N PRO A 29 8.23 6.47 10.43
CA PRO A 29 7.52 7.41 11.30
C PRO A 29 7.48 8.80 10.68
N ASP A 30 6.38 9.53 10.87
CA ASP A 30 6.20 10.93 10.46
C ASP A 30 6.54 11.16 8.97
N PHE A 31 6.15 10.22 8.10
CA PHE A 31 6.42 10.28 6.67
C PHE A 31 5.61 11.36 5.94
N ALA A 32 4.43 11.71 6.43
CA ALA A 32 3.66 12.87 5.99
C ALA A 32 3.20 13.68 7.19
N THR A 33 3.02 14.99 7.02
CA THR A 33 2.48 15.83 8.08
C THR A 33 0.98 15.61 8.24
N ALA A 34 0.43 16.00 9.39
CA ALA A 34 -1.01 15.90 9.64
C ALA A 34 -1.83 16.68 8.59
N GLU A 35 -1.34 17.85 8.16
CA GLU A 35 -1.98 18.70 7.15
C GLU A 35 -1.99 18.01 5.79
N GLN A 36 -0.89 17.33 5.41
CA GLN A 36 -0.82 16.55 4.18
C GLN A 36 -1.82 15.40 4.20
N CYS A 37 -1.92 14.68 5.33
CA CYS A 37 -2.89 13.61 5.48
C CYS A 37 -4.35 14.12 5.38
N GLU A 38 -4.66 15.24 6.05
CA GLU A 38 -5.98 15.85 6.02
C GLU A 38 -6.36 16.35 4.62
N HIS A 39 -5.40 16.93 3.89
CA HIS A 39 -5.58 17.34 2.48
C HIS A 39 -5.96 16.15 1.59
N ILE A 40 -5.21 15.04 1.68
CA ILE A 40 -5.47 13.82 0.89
C ILE A 40 -6.85 13.24 1.21
N ILE A 41 -7.23 13.18 2.50
CA ILE A 41 -8.57 12.76 2.91
C ILE A 41 -9.64 13.69 2.32
N GLY A 42 -9.40 15.01 2.35
CA GLY A 42 -10.29 16.02 1.77
C GLY A 42 -10.56 15.79 0.29
N MET A 43 -9.50 15.56 -0.50
CA MET A 43 -9.62 15.23 -1.93
C MET A 43 -10.40 13.92 -2.14
N ALA A 44 -10.08 12.88 -1.38
CA ALA A 44 -10.68 11.56 -1.56
C ALA A 44 -12.18 11.53 -1.24
N LYS A 45 -12.63 12.28 -0.22
CA LYS A 45 -14.04 12.35 0.20
C LYS A 45 -14.99 12.76 -0.93
N LEU A 46 -14.51 13.52 -1.92
CA LEU A 46 -15.33 13.99 -3.04
C LEU A 46 -15.73 12.87 -4.00
N ASN A 47 -14.94 11.79 -4.08
CA ASN A 47 -15.06 10.76 -5.12
C ASN A 47 -15.07 9.32 -4.57
N LEU A 48 -15.31 9.14 -3.27
CA LEU A 48 -15.35 7.81 -2.66
C LEU A 48 -16.47 6.95 -3.25
N LYS A 49 -16.12 5.72 -3.65
CA LYS A 49 -17.05 4.68 -4.08
C LYS A 49 -16.69 3.35 -3.42
N PRO A 50 -17.61 2.37 -3.32
CA PRO A 50 -17.25 1.03 -2.87
C PRO A 50 -16.04 0.48 -3.64
N SER A 51 -15.06 -0.07 -2.93
CA SER A 51 -13.83 -0.57 -3.55
C SER A 51 -14.08 -1.84 -4.37
N THR A 52 -13.41 -1.96 -5.51
CA THR A 52 -13.43 -3.14 -6.37
C THR A 52 -12.16 -3.98 -6.20
N LEU A 53 -12.19 -5.18 -6.78
CA LEU A 53 -11.08 -6.14 -6.82
C LEU A 53 -10.68 -6.41 -8.27
N ALA A 54 -9.40 -6.72 -8.49
CA ALA A 54 -8.98 -7.37 -9.73
C ALA A 54 -9.46 -8.83 -9.68
N LEU A 55 -10.38 -9.18 -10.57
CA LEU A 55 -11.01 -10.51 -10.60
C LEU A 55 -10.10 -11.51 -11.32
N ARG A 56 -9.97 -12.71 -10.76
CA ARG A 56 -9.31 -13.84 -11.44
C ARG A 56 -10.23 -14.44 -12.49
N LYS A 57 -9.66 -15.26 -13.38
CA LYS A 57 -10.46 -15.96 -14.41
C LYS A 57 -11.56 -16.81 -13.76
N GLY A 58 -12.82 -16.45 -14.01
CA GLY A 58 -14.01 -17.14 -13.51
C GLY A 58 -14.62 -16.52 -12.25
N GLU A 59 -13.97 -15.53 -11.63
CA GLU A 59 -14.54 -14.76 -10.53
C GLU A 59 -15.46 -13.65 -11.04
N THR A 60 -16.49 -13.35 -10.25
CA THR A 60 -17.41 -12.22 -10.42
C THR A 60 -17.38 -11.33 -9.18
N GLU A 61 -17.89 -10.10 -9.32
CA GLU A 61 -18.06 -9.19 -8.19
C GLU A 61 -18.88 -9.82 -7.04
N GLU A 62 -19.96 -10.56 -7.37
CA GLU A 62 -20.78 -11.20 -6.34
C GLU A 62 -20.04 -12.35 -5.65
N SER A 63 -19.25 -13.14 -6.40
CA SER A 63 -18.48 -14.25 -5.82
C SER A 63 -17.36 -13.82 -4.86
N THR A 64 -16.89 -12.58 -4.99
CA THR A 64 -15.78 -12.01 -4.21
C THR A 64 -16.25 -11.01 -3.14
N LYS A 65 -17.57 -10.84 -3.02
CA LYS A 65 -18.21 -9.93 -2.08
C LYS A 65 -17.80 -10.22 -0.63
N GLY A 66 -17.48 -9.16 0.11
CA GLY A 66 -17.04 -9.26 1.51
C GLY A 66 -15.53 -9.47 1.68
N THR A 67 -14.78 -9.78 0.62
CA THR A 67 -13.31 -9.92 0.67
C THR A 67 -12.65 -8.57 0.95
N ARG A 68 -13.10 -7.52 0.26
CA ARG A 68 -12.74 -6.12 0.49
C ARG A 68 -14.01 -5.33 0.70
N THR A 69 -14.09 -4.62 1.81
CA THR A 69 -15.32 -3.93 2.23
C THR A 69 -15.13 -2.43 2.42
N SER A 70 -13.97 -1.90 2.02
CA SER A 70 -13.68 -0.46 2.04
C SER A 70 -14.44 0.32 0.97
N SER A 71 -14.46 1.64 1.13
CA SER A 71 -14.64 2.58 0.03
C SER A 71 -13.29 3.13 -0.41
N GLY A 72 -13.14 3.51 -1.68
CA GLY A 72 -11.91 4.07 -2.19
C GLY A 72 -12.07 4.93 -3.44
N THR A 73 -10.98 5.59 -3.81
CA THR A 73 -10.84 6.33 -5.06
C THR A 73 -9.38 6.40 -5.46
N PHE A 74 -9.11 6.58 -6.75
CA PHE A 74 -7.76 6.80 -7.26
C PHE A 74 -7.52 8.30 -7.46
N ILE A 75 -6.36 8.79 -7.03
CA ILE A 75 -5.96 10.18 -7.19
C ILE A 75 -4.52 10.21 -7.67
N SER A 76 -4.30 10.81 -8.83
CA SER A 76 -2.97 11.02 -9.42
C SER A 76 -2.34 12.28 -8.87
N ALA A 77 -1.00 12.33 -8.78
CA ALA A 77 -0.31 13.55 -8.35
C ALA A 77 -0.54 14.76 -9.28
N SER A 78 -0.91 14.53 -10.54
CA SER A 78 -1.30 15.58 -11.49
C SER A 78 -2.67 16.22 -11.16
N GLU A 79 -3.53 15.54 -10.40
CA GLU A 79 -4.85 16.02 -9.99
C GLU A 79 -4.78 16.89 -8.71
N ASP A 80 -3.63 16.90 -8.04
CA ASP A 80 -3.40 17.65 -6.80
C ASP A 80 -2.65 18.96 -7.06
N GLU A 81 -3.40 20.06 -7.18
CA GLU A 81 -2.86 21.41 -7.37
C GLU A 81 -1.89 21.85 -6.26
N SER A 82 -2.07 21.31 -5.03
CA SER A 82 -1.20 21.64 -3.89
C SER A 82 0.19 20.99 -3.99
N ARG A 83 0.36 20.02 -4.90
CA ARG A 83 1.57 19.21 -5.08
C ARG A 83 1.92 18.32 -3.87
N THR A 84 1.02 18.15 -2.91
CA THR A 84 1.20 17.27 -1.74
C THR A 84 1.50 15.84 -2.16
N LEU A 85 0.72 15.28 -3.10
CA LEU A 85 0.94 13.92 -3.61
C LEU A 85 2.28 13.78 -4.34
N ASP A 86 2.69 14.78 -5.12
CA ASP A 86 3.99 14.80 -5.81
C ASP A 86 5.17 14.80 -4.83
N LEU A 87 5.08 15.57 -3.74
CA LEU A 87 6.10 15.59 -2.69
C LEU A 87 6.21 14.23 -1.99
N ILE A 88 5.08 13.59 -1.70
CA ILE A 88 5.05 12.25 -1.10
C ILE A 88 5.61 11.21 -2.07
N GLU A 89 5.26 11.27 -3.36
CA GLU A 89 5.81 10.38 -4.38
C GLU A 89 7.33 10.50 -4.53
N LYS A 90 7.87 11.72 -4.47
CA LYS A 90 9.32 11.94 -4.46
C LYS A 90 9.99 11.30 -3.25
N LYS A 91 9.40 11.42 -2.06
CA LYS A 91 9.90 10.73 -0.86
C LYS A 91 9.85 9.21 -1.02
N ILE A 92 8.74 8.68 -1.55
CA ILE A 92 8.59 7.24 -1.82
C ILE A 92 9.66 6.78 -2.82
N ALA A 93 9.90 7.53 -3.89
CA ALA A 93 10.93 7.22 -4.88
C ALA A 93 12.34 7.18 -4.25
N LYS A 94 12.66 8.13 -3.37
CA LYS A 94 13.94 8.16 -2.63
C LYS A 94 14.12 6.91 -1.78
N VAL A 95 13.14 6.54 -0.95
CA VAL A 95 13.29 5.41 -0.01
C VAL A 95 13.19 4.04 -0.68
N THR A 96 12.51 3.95 -1.81
CA THR A 96 12.36 2.68 -2.56
C THR A 96 13.44 2.48 -3.61
N SER A 97 14.12 3.56 -4.03
CA SER A 97 14.98 3.61 -5.22
C SER A 97 14.26 3.20 -6.51
N ILE A 98 12.95 3.41 -6.58
CA ILE A 98 12.13 3.18 -7.78
C ILE A 98 11.68 4.55 -8.32
N PRO A 99 11.82 4.84 -9.64
CA PRO A 99 11.41 6.13 -10.18
C PRO A 99 9.91 6.43 -9.96
N GLN A 100 9.57 7.70 -9.74
CA GLN A 100 8.19 8.15 -9.57
C GLN A 100 7.27 7.70 -10.72
N SER A 101 7.78 7.69 -11.95
CA SER A 101 7.04 7.28 -13.16
C SER A 101 6.62 5.81 -13.18
N HIS A 102 7.12 4.98 -12.26
CA HIS A 102 6.71 3.58 -12.13
C HIS A 102 5.55 3.42 -11.13
N GLY A 103 5.13 4.48 -10.45
CA GLY A 103 4.08 4.45 -9.46
C GLY A 103 2.70 4.63 -10.08
N GLU A 104 1.76 3.73 -9.79
CA GLU A 104 0.34 3.88 -10.12
C GLU A 104 -0.28 5.08 -9.35
N ALA A 105 -1.42 5.62 -9.77
CA ALA A 105 -2.15 6.62 -8.99
C ALA A 105 -2.40 6.14 -7.53
N PHE A 106 -2.46 7.05 -6.56
CA PHE A 106 -2.73 6.66 -5.18
C PHE A 106 -4.13 6.08 -5.06
N ASN A 107 -4.23 4.87 -4.53
CA ASN A 107 -5.50 4.30 -4.11
C ASN A 107 -5.79 4.73 -2.68
N VAL A 108 -6.64 5.75 -2.50
CA VAL A 108 -7.03 6.25 -1.19
C VAL A 108 -8.26 5.51 -0.71
N LEU A 109 -8.17 4.91 0.48
CA LEU A 109 -9.15 3.97 1.01
C LEU A 109 -9.65 4.41 2.38
N ARG A 110 -10.94 4.19 2.62
CA ARG A 110 -11.62 4.37 3.89
C ARG A 110 -12.22 3.05 4.36
N TYR A 111 -11.95 2.69 5.61
CA TYR A 111 -12.57 1.56 6.32
C TYR A 111 -13.34 2.08 7.54
N GLU A 112 -14.62 1.77 7.59
CA GLU A 112 -15.50 1.97 8.74
C GLU A 112 -15.43 0.78 9.70
N ILE A 113 -16.08 0.90 10.86
CA ILE A 113 -16.12 -0.17 11.87
C ILE A 113 -16.58 -1.49 11.23
N GLY A 114 -15.82 -2.56 11.48
CA GLY A 114 -16.03 -3.90 10.93
C GLY A 114 -15.50 -4.11 9.51
N GLN A 115 -15.22 -3.05 8.75
CA GLN A 115 -14.67 -3.18 7.40
C GLN A 115 -13.21 -3.63 7.45
N LYS A 116 -12.83 -4.42 6.45
CA LYS A 116 -11.55 -5.11 6.34
C LYS A 116 -11.15 -5.35 4.89
N TYR A 117 -9.94 -5.87 4.71
CA TYR A 117 -9.51 -6.50 3.47
C TYR A 117 -8.80 -7.81 3.83
N ASP A 118 -9.38 -8.93 3.39
CA ASP A 118 -8.80 -10.25 3.54
C ASP A 118 -7.41 -10.35 2.91
N SER A 119 -6.66 -11.38 3.30
CA SER A 119 -5.28 -11.56 2.86
C SER A 119 -5.16 -11.70 1.35
N HIS A 120 -4.24 -10.95 0.76
CA HIS A 120 -3.99 -10.93 -0.67
C HIS A 120 -2.53 -10.60 -0.97
N TYR A 121 -2.15 -10.82 -2.22
CA TYR A 121 -0.89 -10.33 -2.78
C TYR A 121 -1.18 -9.09 -3.62
N ASP A 122 -0.28 -8.11 -3.54
CA ASP A 122 -0.31 -6.98 -4.46
C ASP A 122 0.29 -7.33 -5.83
N ALA A 123 1.16 -8.34 -5.89
CA ALA A 123 1.67 -8.86 -7.16
C ALA A 123 0.62 -9.71 -7.87
N PHE A 124 0.56 -9.59 -9.20
CA PHE A 124 -0.34 -10.35 -10.05
C PHE A 124 0.32 -11.65 -10.50
N ASN A 125 -0.08 -12.78 -9.92
CA ASN A 125 0.40 -14.10 -10.33
C ASN A 125 -0.04 -14.41 -11.78
N PRO A 126 0.89 -14.60 -12.75
CA PRO A 126 0.53 -14.83 -14.14
C PRO A 126 -0.34 -16.07 -14.37
N SER A 127 -0.26 -17.07 -13.50
CA SER A 127 -1.13 -18.26 -13.56
C SER A 127 -2.59 -17.97 -13.22
N GLU A 128 -2.87 -16.90 -12.48
CA GLU A 128 -4.22 -16.51 -12.03
C GLU A 128 -4.80 -15.35 -12.84
N TYR A 129 -3.95 -14.37 -13.18
CA TYR A 129 -4.32 -13.11 -13.83
C TYR A 129 -3.89 -13.03 -15.30
N GLY A 130 -3.22 -14.06 -15.82
CA GLY A 130 -2.64 -14.06 -17.17
C GLY A 130 -1.30 -13.31 -17.26
N PRO A 131 -0.64 -13.30 -18.43
CA PRO A 131 0.65 -12.64 -18.61
C PRO A 131 0.55 -11.15 -18.29
N GLN A 132 1.53 -10.63 -17.55
CA GLN A 132 1.60 -9.24 -17.14
C GLN A 132 2.69 -8.52 -17.94
N SER A 133 2.40 -7.33 -18.46
CA SER A 133 3.39 -6.47 -19.12
C SER A 133 4.39 -5.83 -18.15
N SER A 134 4.02 -5.76 -16.87
CA SER A 134 4.80 -5.23 -15.76
C SER A 134 4.23 -5.77 -14.45
N GLN A 135 5.05 -5.80 -13.39
CA GLN A 135 4.67 -6.32 -12.08
C GLN A 135 4.78 -5.25 -10.98
N ARG A 136 3.89 -5.31 -9.98
CA ARG A 136 4.01 -4.53 -8.74
C ARG A 136 5.13 -5.11 -7.88
N VAL A 137 6.22 -4.36 -7.75
CA VAL A 137 7.43 -4.78 -7.03
C VAL A 137 7.33 -4.51 -5.53
N ALA A 138 6.72 -3.38 -5.19
CA ALA A 138 6.56 -2.95 -3.82
C ALA A 138 5.34 -2.05 -3.64
N SER A 139 4.92 -1.93 -2.40
CA SER A 139 3.74 -1.19 -1.99
C SER A 139 4.11 -0.28 -0.83
N PHE A 140 3.70 0.98 -0.93
CA PHE A 140 3.83 1.95 0.14
C PHE A 140 2.45 2.35 0.63
N LEU A 141 2.17 2.12 1.91
CA LEU A 141 0.92 2.45 2.58
C LEU A 141 1.18 3.66 3.48
N LEU A 142 0.59 4.80 3.13
CA LEU A 142 0.60 5.98 3.99
C LEU A 142 -0.67 6.02 4.83
N TYR A 143 -0.54 5.91 6.15
CA TYR A 143 -1.66 5.99 7.08
C TYR A 143 -2.07 7.45 7.26
N LEU A 144 -3.32 7.77 6.92
CA LEU A 144 -3.82 9.15 6.88
C LEU A 144 -4.54 9.57 8.17
N CYS A 145 -4.82 8.62 9.07
CA CYS A 145 -5.42 8.88 10.38
C CYS A 145 -4.92 7.88 11.42
N ASP A 146 -5.06 8.25 12.68
CA ASP A 146 -4.90 7.32 13.80
C ASP A 146 -6.12 6.42 13.89
N VAL A 147 -5.90 5.12 14.07
CA VAL A 147 -6.97 4.15 14.34
C VAL A 147 -6.94 3.81 15.82
N GLU A 148 -8.09 3.97 16.49
CA GLU A 148 -8.19 3.75 17.93
C GLU A 148 -7.92 2.27 18.27
N GLU A 149 -8.65 1.36 17.60
CA GLU A 149 -8.55 -0.09 17.80
C GLU A 149 -8.80 -0.86 16.50
N GLY A 150 -8.00 -1.89 16.24
CA GLY A 150 -8.04 -2.69 15.01
C GLY A 150 -7.40 -1.97 13.82
N GLY A 151 -7.77 -2.38 12.60
CA GLY A 151 -7.33 -1.74 11.36
C GLY A 151 -5.86 -1.97 11.00
N GLU A 152 -5.14 -2.85 11.70
CA GLU A 152 -3.73 -3.12 11.43
C GLU A 152 -3.51 -3.65 10.01
N THR A 153 -2.38 -3.25 9.40
CA THR A 153 -1.86 -3.99 8.25
C THR A 153 -1.12 -5.21 8.79
N MET A 154 -1.54 -6.41 8.40
CA MET A 154 -0.98 -7.64 8.94
C MET A 154 -0.25 -8.47 7.88
N PHE A 155 0.78 -9.21 8.30
CA PHE A 155 1.54 -10.17 7.49
C PHE A 155 1.52 -11.53 8.18
N PRO A 156 0.60 -12.44 7.80
CA PRO A 156 0.41 -13.72 8.48
C PRO A 156 1.61 -14.67 8.38
N PHE A 157 2.42 -14.55 7.31
CA PHE A 157 3.55 -15.42 7.01
C PHE A 157 4.91 -14.77 7.24
N GLU A 158 4.93 -13.70 8.04
CA GLU A 158 6.15 -13.01 8.42
C GLU A 158 7.20 -13.98 9.00
N ASN A 159 8.48 -13.78 8.66
CA ASN A 159 9.61 -14.67 8.95
C ASN A 159 9.44 -16.13 8.51
N GLY A 160 8.57 -16.38 7.53
CA GLY A 160 8.27 -17.75 7.07
C GLY A 160 7.42 -18.54 8.07
N MET A 161 6.72 -17.85 8.98
CA MET A 161 5.74 -18.48 9.85
C MET A 161 4.69 -19.19 8.99
N SER A 162 4.54 -20.50 9.17
CA SER A 162 3.41 -21.25 8.65
C SER A 162 2.37 -21.34 9.75
N VAL A 163 1.22 -20.73 9.53
CA VAL A 163 0.06 -20.90 10.42
C VAL A 163 -0.67 -22.14 9.92
N GLU A 164 -0.57 -23.25 10.64
CA GLU A 164 -1.29 -24.48 10.31
C GLU A 164 -2.81 -24.20 10.34
N GLY A 165 -3.52 -24.58 9.28
CA GLY A 165 -4.95 -24.29 9.15
C GLY A 165 -5.27 -22.80 8.96
N TYR A 166 -4.34 -21.99 8.46
CA TYR A 166 -4.56 -20.57 8.20
C TYR A 166 -5.82 -20.30 7.37
N ASP A 167 -6.71 -19.46 7.89
CA ASP A 167 -7.81 -18.87 7.13
C ASP A 167 -7.40 -17.45 6.72
N TYR A 168 -7.45 -17.16 5.42
CA TYR A 168 -7.07 -15.88 4.81
C TYR A 168 -7.82 -14.65 5.37
N ARG A 169 -8.91 -14.87 6.12
CA ARG A 169 -9.69 -13.85 6.85
C ARG A 169 -9.14 -13.51 8.24
N GLN A 170 -8.25 -14.32 8.79
CA GLN A 170 -7.71 -14.13 10.14
C GLN A 170 -6.74 -12.95 10.18
N CYS A 171 -6.76 -12.20 11.28
CA CYS A 171 -5.81 -11.12 11.55
C CYS A 171 -4.70 -11.62 12.50
N VAL A 172 -3.58 -12.10 11.96
CA VAL A 172 -2.48 -12.77 12.68
C VAL A 172 -1.11 -12.39 12.12
N GLY A 173 -0.02 -12.88 12.74
CA GLY A 173 1.35 -12.57 12.34
C GLY A 173 1.80 -11.18 12.77
N LEU A 174 2.74 -10.59 12.01
CA LEU A 174 3.18 -9.21 12.23
C LEU A 174 2.00 -8.26 11.99
N LYS A 175 1.77 -7.31 12.89
CA LYS A 175 0.71 -6.29 12.79
C LYS A 175 1.29 -4.90 12.93
N VAL A 176 1.00 -4.05 11.95
CA VAL A 176 1.41 -2.63 11.93
C VAL A 176 0.18 -1.77 12.21
N LYS A 177 0.18 -1.09 13.36
CA LYS A 177 -0.93 -0.22 13.76
C LYS A 177 -0.92 1.08 12.94
N PRO A 178 -2.06 1.50 12.33
CA PRO A 178 -2.14 2.77 11.63
C PRO A 178 -2.00 3.94 12.60
N ARG A 179 -1.10 4.84 12.26
CA ARG A 179 -0.83 6.09 12.97
C ARG A 179 -0.68 7.19 11.93
N ARG A 180 -1.34 8.31 12.15
CA ARG A 180 -1.41 9.37 11.13
C ARG A 180 -0.02 9.86 10.75
N GLY A 181 0.24 9.93 9.45
CA GLY A 181 1.51 10.40 8.90
C GLY A 181 2.53 9.28 8.70
N ASP A 182 2.35 8.12 9.34
CA ASP A 182 3.32 7.02 9.22
C ASP A 182 3.17 6.26 7.90
N GLY A 183 4.31 5.81 7.39
CA GLY A 183 4.41 5.00 6.17
C GLY A 183 4.80 3.55 6.47
N LEU A 184 4.26 2.61 5.70
CA LEU A 184 4.67 1.22 5.66
C LEU A 184 5.06 0.85 4.23
N LEU A 185 6.33 0.49 4.02
CA LEU A 185 6.83 -0.08 2.78
C LEU A 185 6.97 -1.58 2.93
N PHE A 186 6.49 -2.35 1.96
CA PHE A 186 6.85 -3.74 1.81
C PHE A 186 7.05 -4.12 0.35
N TYR A 187 7.85 -5.16 0.12
CA TYR A 187 8.14 -5.66 -1.22
C TYR A 187 7.34 -6.93 -1.51
N SER A 188 6.63 -6.93 -2.64
CA SER A 188 5.84 -8.06 -3.13
C SER A 188 6.72 -9.12 -3.82
N LEU A 189 7.91 -8.73 -4.27
CA LEU A 189 8.84 -9.58 -4.99
C LEU A 189 10.18 -9.73 -4.26
N PHE A 190 10.78 -10.90 -4.43
CA PHE A 190 12.20 -11.12 -4.18
C PHE A 190 13.06 -10.33 -5.18
N LEU A 191 14.35 -10.16 -4.87
CA LEU A 191 15.30 -9.47 -5.75
C LEU A 191 15.50 -10.16 -7.11
N ASN A 192 15.15 -11.45 -7.22
CA ASN A 192 15.17 -12.19 -8.48
C ASN A 192 13.88 -12.01 -9.31
N GLY A 193 12.95 -11.15 -8.87
CA GLY A 193 11.68 -10.85 -9.56
C GLY A 193 10.55 -11.86 -9.32
N THR A 194 10.79 -12.94 -8.56
CA THR A 194 9.72 -13.90 -8.21
C THR A 194 8.87 -13.37 -7.05
N ILE A 195 7.59 -13.75 -7.01
CA ILE A 195 6.66 -13.34 -5.95
C ILE A 195 7.15 -13.86 -4.60
N ASP A 196 7.24 -12.98 -3.61
CA ASP A 196 7.55 -13.35 -2.24
C ASP A 196 6.27 -13.83 -1.54
N PRO A 197 6.14 -15.13 -1.22
CA PRO A 197 4.94 -15.66 -0.57
C PRO A 197 4.74 -15.09 0.85
N THR A 198 5.79 -14.57 1.48
CA THR A 198 5.68 -13.92 2.80
C THR A 198 5.10 -12.51 2.70
N SER A 199 4.98 -11.94 1.50
CA SER A 199 4.34 -10.64 1.25
C SER A 199 2.81 -10.67 1.26
N LEU A 200 2.22 -11.86 1.51
CA LEU A 200 0.80 -11.98 1.76
C LEU A 200 0.44 -11.05 2.92
N HIS A 201 -0.56 -10.19 2.73
CA HIS A 201 -0.93 -9.20 3.72
C HIS A 201 -2.43 -8.88 3.65
N GLY A 202 -2.95 -8.29 4.71
CA GLY A 202 -4.35 -7.87 4.79
C GLY A 202 -4.55 -6.66 5.68
N SER A 203 -5.76 -6.09 5.65
CA SER A 203 -6.20 -5.07 6.59
C SER A 203 -7.14 -5.72 7.60
N CYS A 204 -6.71 -5.79 8.85
CA CYS A 204 -7.55 -6.26 9.94
C CYS A 204 -8.83 -5.41 10.07
N PRO A 205 -9.93 -5.98 10.61
CA PRO A 205 -11.15 -5.22 10.85
C PRO A 205 -10.89 -3.99 11.72
N VAL A 206 -11.47 -2.85 11.38
CA VAL A 206 -11.52 -1.70 12.29
C VAL A 206 -12.48 -2.04 13.44
N ILE A 207 -12.02 -1.95 14.68
CA ILE A 207 -12.84 -2.23 15.86
C ILE A 207 -13.40 -0.92 16.42
N LYS A 208 -12.59 0.15 16.44
CA LYS A 208 -12.99 1.47 16.91
C LYS A 208 -12.34 2.58 16.09
N GLY A 209 -13.13 3.62 15.78
CA GLY A 209 -12.73 4.75 14.93
C GLY A 209 -13.00 4.48 13.44
N GLU A 210 -12.17 5.07 12.57
CA GLU A 210 -12.13 4.81 11.14
C GLU A 210 -10.68 4.75 10.67
N LYS A 211 -10.42 4.04 9.57
CA LYS A 211 -9.09 3.96 8.95
C LYS A 211 -9.10 4.64 7.59
N TRP A 212 -8.16 5.54 7.38
CA TRP A 212 -7.81 6.11 6.09
C TRP A 212 -6.38 5.73 5.72
N VAL A 213 -6.17 5.24 4.51
CA VAL A 213 -4.85 4.87 4.00
C VAL A 213 -4.73 5.21 2.51
N ALA A 214 -3.61 5.78 2.10
CA ALA A 214 -3.26 5.96 0.69
C ALA A 214 -2.22 4.91 0.30
N THR A 215 -2.59 4.03 -0.62
CA THR A 215 -1.69 3.00 -1.16
C THR A 215 -1.07 3.47 -2.45
N LYS A 216 0.26 3.42 -2.54
CA LYS A 216 1.04 3.62 -3.76
C LYS A 216 1.66 2.28 -4.15
N TRP A 217 1.30 1.77 -5.32
CA TRP A 217 1.93 0.60 -5.90
C TRP A 217 3.03 1.03 -6.87
N MET A 218 4.26 0.53 -6.69
CA MET A 218 5.35 0.77 -7.63
C MET A 218 5.62 -0.46 -8.48
N ARG A 219 5.81 -0.22 -9.77
CA ARG A 219 6.04 -1.26 -10.77
C ARG A 219 7.51 -1.38 -11.19
N ASP A 220 7.87 -2.51 -11.79
CA ASP A 220 9.20 -2.76 -12.36
C ASP A 220 9.46 -1.99 -13.65
N GLN A 221 8.40 -1.60 -14.36
CA GLN A 221 8.45 -0.81 -15.58
C GLN A 221 7.55 0.42 -15.45
N GLN A 222 7.91 1.49 -16.14
CA GLN A 222 7.00 2.61 -16.34
C GLN A 222 5.75 2.13 -17.09
N GLN A 223 4.58 2.51 -16.60
CA GLN A 223 3.35 2.36 -17.37
C GLN A 223 3.09 3.67 -18.13
N PHE A 224 2.78 3.51 -19.41
CA PHE A 224 2.20 4.58 -20.21
C PHE A 224 0.70 4.28 -20.23
N ASP A 225 -0.07 5.15 -19.59
CA ASP A 225 -1.54 5.12 -19.69
C ASP A 225 -1.99 5.39 -21.13
#